data_AF-K9WNA5-F1
#
_entry.id   AF-K9WNA5-F1
#
_cell.length_a   1.000
_cell.length_b   1.000
_cell.length_c   1.000
_cell.angle_alpha   90.00
_cell.angle_beta   90.00
_cell.angle_gamma   90.00
#
_symmetry.space_group_name_H-M   'P 1'
#
loop_
_entity.id
_entity.type
_entity.pdbx_description
1 polymer ?
#
loop_
_entity_poly.entity_id
_entity_poly.type
_entity_poly.pdbx_seq_one_letter_code
_entity_poly.pdbx_strand_id
1 'polypeptide(L)'
;MDSRNLLVFTVYIIIVIYVFYKAYQSLETQVTLEVDNEFINNELTANEIKDIVDIDFKKLKPSYQLDDLKTIRIGIKNKSSEDSAITLRVNWDESSITNYEGNVSRIIRVTKGLAEIPQKQVPSIIVANQKIDEELSDDKDINGNLFKVPKLKKASKKAEPFTLRLSFKLSQPGAAERSCFVNCKLTPQKLRWTKALLIALTPPPKKKS
;
A
#
# COMPACT_ATOMS: atom_id res chain seq x y z
N MET A 1 53.59 1.97 19.90
CA MET A 1 52.21 1.44 19.94
C MET A 1 52.29 -0.05 20.18
N ASP A 2 51.84 -0.52 21.35
CA ASP A 2 51.87 -1.94 21.72
C ASP A 2 51.09 -2.81 20.73
N SER A 3 51.66 -3.97 20.36
CA SER A 3 51.05 -4.96 19.46
C SER A 3 49.65 -5.42 19.92
N ARG A 4 49.38 -5.39 21.24
CA ARG A 4 48.05 -5.62 21.81
C ARG A 4 47.05 -4.53 21.45
N ASN A 5 47.46 -3.26 21.47
CA ASN A 5 46.60 -2.15 21.10
C ASN A 5 46.26 -2.21 19.60
N LEU A 6 47.22 -2.62 18.77
CA LEU A 6 46.99 -2.87 17.35
C LEU A 6 45.96 -4.00 17.15
N LEU A 7 46.14 -5.14 17.84
CA LEU A 7 45.24 -6.29 17.73
C LEU A 7 43.82 -5.97 18.18
N VAL A 8 43.66 -5.29 19.32
CA VAL A 8 42.35 -4.86 19.83
C VAL A 8 41.68 -3.89 18.85
N PHE A 9 42.43 -2.95 18.28
CA PHE A 9 41.92 -2.00 17.31
C PHE A 9 41.48 -2.69 15.99
N THR A 10 42.27 -3.65 15.50
CA THR A 10 41.91 -4.43 14.30
C THR A 10 40.64 -5.25 14.52
N VAL A 11 40.52 -5.96 15.65
CA VAL A 11 39.32 -6.73 15.98
C VAL A 11 38.10 -5.81 16.09
N TYR A 12 38.26 -4.65 16.73
CA TYR A 12 37.20 -3.64 16.83
C TYR A 12 36.72 -3.18 15.45
N ILE A 13 37.65 -2.84 14.53
CA ILE A 13 37.30 -2.43 13.16
C ILE A 13 36.54 -3.55 12.43
N ILE A 14 37.00 -4.80 12.54
CA ILE A 14 36.32 -5.95 11.90
C ILE A 14 34.88 -6.08 12.41
N ILE A 15 34.68 -5.99 13.73
CA ILE A 15 33.33 -6.06 14.33
C ILE A 15 32.46 -4.91 13.84
N VAL A 16 32.97 -3.68 13.84
CA VAL A 16 32.23 -2.50 13.37
C VAL A 16 31.83 -2.65 11.90
N ILE A 17 32.77 -3.03 11.02
CA ILE A 17 32.49 -3.28 9.60
C ILE A 17 31.44 -4.38 9.43
N TYR A 18 31.56 -5.46 10.19
CA TYR A 18 30.59 -6.57 10.14
C TYR A 18 29.18 -6.13 10.54
N VAL A 19 29.04 -5.33 11.60
CA VAL A 19 27.76 -4.79 12.05
C VAL A 19 27.17 -3.86 10.99
N PHE A 20 27.96 -2.95 10.41
CA PHE A 20 27.50 -2.09 9.31
C PHE A 20 27.10 -2.89 8.07
N TYR A 21 27.83 -3.93 7.73
CA TYR A 21 27.51 -4.82 6.63
C TYR A 21 26.18 -5.55 6.85
N LYS A 22 25.95 -6.08 8.06
CA LYS A 22 24.68 -6.71 8.43
C LYS A 22 23.52 -5.74 8.41
N ALA A 23 23.72 -4.52 8.91
CA ALA A 23 22.71 -3.48 8.87
C ALA A 23 22.38 -3.05 7.43
N TYR A 24 23.39 -2.95 6.55
CA TYR A 24 23.19 -2.70 5.12
C TYR A 24 22.37 -3.80 4.45
N GLN A 25 22.71 -5.07 4.70
CA GLN A 25 21.95 -6.21 4.17
C GLN A 25 20.48 -6.19 4.63
N SER A 26 20.22 -5.84 5.89
CA SER A 26 18.85 -5.74 6.43
C SER A 26 18.00 -4.68 5.74
N LEU A 27 18.60 -3.65 5.14
CA LEU A 27 17.87 -2.63 4.39
C LEU A 27 17.61 -3.05 2.95
N GLU A 28 18.44 -3.93 2.38
CA GLU A 28 18.19 -4.47 1.05
C GLU A 28 16.97 -5.39 0.97
N THR A 29 16.51 -5.91 2.12
CA THR A 29 15.31 -6.74 2.23
C THR A 29 14.06 -5.92 2.53
N GLN A 30 14.18 -4.59 2.70
CA GLN A 30 13.07 -3.71 2.98
C GLN A 30 12.69 -2.83 1.80
N VAL A 31 11.38 -2.62 1.64
CA VAL A 31 10.78 -1.77 0.61
C VAL A 31 9.80 -0.80 1.25
N THR A 32 9.74 0.41 0.74
CA THR A 32 8.71 1.40 1.07
C THR A 32 7.81 1.58 -0.14
N LEU A 33 6.52 1.80 0.09
CA LEU A 33 5.58 2.15 -0.97
C LEU A 33 5.38 3.66 -0.97
N GLU A 34 5.71 4.31 -2.08
CA GLU A 34 5.38 5.71 -2.32
C GLU A 34 4.11 5.80 -3.14
N VAL A 35 3.16 6.58 -2.64
CA VAL A 35 1.85 6.77 -3.27
C VAL A 35 1.86 8.08 -4.02
N ASP A 36 1.48 8.01 -5.30
CA ASP A 36 1.40 9.18 -6.17
C ASP A 36 0.07 9.91 -5.93
N ASN A 37 0.01 10.71 -4.87
CA ASN A 37 -1.20 11.45 -4.50
C ASN A 37 -1.61 12.48 -5.56
N GLU A 38 -0.65 13.03 -6.31
CA GLU A 38 -0.94 13.96 -7.41
C GLU A 38 -1.66 13.23 -8.53
N PHE A 39 -1.16 12.05 -8.92
CA PHE A 39 -1.84 11.20 -9.90
C PHE A 39 -3.26 10.82 -9.46
N ILE A 40 -3.46 10.42 -8.20
CA ILE A 40 -4.80 10.10 -7.66
C ILE A 40 -5.72 11.33 -7.73
N ASN A 41 -5.22 12.50 -7.33
CA ASN A 41 -6.01 13.73 -7.39
C ASN A 41 -6.40 14.11 -8.82
N ASN A 42 -5.51 13.89 -9.79
CA ASN A 42 -5.79 14.12 -11.20
C ASN A 42 -6.86 13.16 -11.72
N GLU A 43 -6.76 11.87 -11.38
CA GLU A 43 -7.78 10.86 -11.72
C GLU A 43 -9.14 11.18 -11.10
N LEU A 44 -9.17 11.60 -9.83
CA LEU A 44 -10.41 12.03 -9.16
C LEU A 44 -11.02 13.28 -9.81
N THR A 45 -10.19 14.21 -10.27
CA THR A 45 -10.63 15.43 -10.96
C THR A 45 -11.19 15.08 -12.35
N ALA A 46 -10.49 14.25 -13.11
CA ALA A 46 -10.91 13.82 -14.44
C ALA A 46 -12.23 13.04 -14.42
N ASN A 47 -12.51 12.33 -13.33
CA ASN A 47 -13.79 11.65 -13.12
C ASN A 47 -14.87 12.54 -12.48
N GLU A 48 -14.58 13.82 -12.19
CA GLU A 48 -15.48 14.79 -11.54
C GLU A 48 -15.99 14.35 -10.15
N ILE A 49 -15.22 13.53 -9.45
CA ILE A 49 -15.59 13.00 -8.12
C ILE A 49 -14.66 13.47 -7.01
N LYS A 50 -13.71 14.36 -7.32
CA LYS A 50 -12.72 14.86 -6.35
C LYS A 50 -13.32 15.45 -5.10
N ASP A 51 -14.45 16.13 -5.20
CA ASP A 51 -15.12 16.72 -4.04
C ASP A 51 -15.99 15.70 -3.28
N ILE A 52 -16.27 14.55 -3.88
CA ILE A 52 -17.12 13.49 -3.32
C ILE A 52 -16.28 12.39 -2.68
N VAL A 53 -15.13 12.03 -3.25
CA VAL A 53 -14.32 10.88 -2.83
C VAL A 53 -12.94 11.32 -2.39
N ASP A 54 -12.48 10.78 -1.28
CA ASP A 54 -11.10 10.86 -0.82
C ASP A 54 -10.54 9.45 -0.66
N ILE A 55 -9.37 9.20 -1.24
CA ILE A 55 -8.69 7.91 -1.20
C ILE A 55 -7.36 8.14 -0.50
N ASP A 56 -7.17 7.48 0.64
CA ASP A 56 -5.97 7.62 1.44
C ASP A 56 -5.29 6.28 1.72
N PHE A 57 -3.96 6.30 1.64
CA PHE A 57 -3.11 5.15 1.96
C PHE A 57 -2.35 5.37 3.27
N LYS A 58 -2.89 6.21 4.18
CA LYS A 58 -2.20 6.64 5.41
C LYS A 58 -1.95 5.49 6.40
N LYS A 59 -2.66 4.36 6.24
CA LYS A 59 -2.50 3.16 7.06
C LYS A 59 -1.45 2.17 6.53
N LEU A 60 -0.71 2.52 5.48
CA LEU A 60 0.44 1.72 5.04
C LEU A 60 1.57 1.77 6.08
N LYS A 61 2.24 0.63 6.29
CA LYS A 61 3.47 0.57 7.08
C LYS A 61 4.55 1.44 6.42
N PRO A 62 5.44 2.07 7.20
CA PRO A 62 6.51 2.91 6.66
C PRO A 62 7.53 2.10 5.82
N SER A 63 7.71 0.83 6.14
CA SER A 63 8.43 -0.14 5.33
C SER A 63 7.84 -1.53 5.51
N TYR A 64 8.09 -2.37 4.52
CA TYR A 64 7.73 -3.79 4.48
C TYR A 64 9.00 -4.58 4.24
N GLN A 65 9.14 -5.73 4.89
CA GLN A 65 10.06 -6.74 4.37
C GLN A 65 9.50 -7.24 3.04
N LEU A 66 10.36 -7.65 2.11
CA LEU A 66 9.93 -8.07 0.77
C LEU A 66 8.90 -9.23 0.80
N ASP A 67 8.92 -10.03 1.85
CA ASP A 67 8.01 -11.15 2.10
C ASP A 67 6.79 -10.81 2.98
N ASP A 68 6.72 -9.60 3.53
CA ASP A 68 5.60 -9.13 4.38
C ASP A 68 4.61 -8.25 3.60
N LEU A 69 4.92 -7.89 2.34
CA LEU A 69 3.96 -7.17 1.49
C LEU A 69 2.93 -8.13 0.89
N LYS A 70 1.98 -8.53 1.74
CA LYS A 70 0.88 -9.43 1.40
C LYS A 70 -0.38 -8.68 0.98
N THR A 71 -0.64 -7.56 1.65
CA THR A 71 -1.87 -6.81 1.50
C THR A 71 -1.62 -5.31 1.42
N ILE A 72 -2.53 -4.59 0.76
CA ILE A 72 -2.55 -3.12 0.74
C ILE A 72 -3.73 -2.64 1.56
N ARG A 73 -3.47 -1.75 2.52
CA ARG A 73 -4.54 -1.08 3.26
C ARG A 73 -4.91 0.23 2.59
N ILE A 74 -6.20 0.40 2.34
CA ILE A 74 -6.76 1.60 1.75
C ILE A 74 -7.87 2.17 2.63
N GLY A 75 -7.92 3.49 2.71
CA GLY A 75 -9.02 4.25 3.27
C GLY A 75 -9.80 4.92 2.15
N ILE A 76 -11.11 4.78 2.14
CA ILE A 76 -11.99 5.48 1.20
C ILE A 76 -13.02 6.25 2.02
N LYS A 77 -13.06 7.56 1.84
CA LYS A 77 -14.01 8.44 2.50
C LYS A 77 -14.95 9.09 1.49
N ASN A 78 -16.24 9.04 1.79
CA ASN A 78 -17.24 9.85 1.12
C ASN A 78 -17.29 11.22 1.82
N LYS A 79 -16.95 12.27 1.06
CA LYS A 79 -16.92 13.68 1.48
C LYS A 79 -18.20 14.43 1.13
N SER A 80 -19.17 13.77 0.50
CA SER A 80 -20.45 14.40 0.19
C SER A 80 -21.14 14.90 1.46
N SER A 81 -21.86 16.01 1.35
CA SER A 81 -22.69 16.52 2.44
C SER A 81 -23.86 15.57 2.68
N GLU A 82 -24.35 15.52 3.93
CA GLU A 82 -25.52 14.71 4.27
C GLU A 82 -26.75 15.12 3.45
N ASP A 83 -26.89 16.41 3.15
CA ASP A 83 -27.98 16.97 2.34
C ASP A 83 -27.99 16.48 0.89
N SER A 84 -26.83 16.10 0.34
CA SER A 84 -26.72 15.61 -1.03
C SER A 84 -27.28 14.19 -1.21
N ALA A 85 -27.43 13.44 -0.11
CA ALA A 85 -27.84 12.03 -0.08
C ALA A 85 -27.04 11.11 -1.04
N ILE A 86 -25.82 11.51 -1.43
CA ILE A 86 -24.97 10.72 -2.33
C ILE A 86 -24.41 9.52 -1.57
N THR A 87 -24.65 8.34 -2.11
CA THR A 87 -24.09 7.07 -1.64
C THR A 87 -23.03 6.59 -2.62
N LEU A 88 -21.85 6.28 -2.10
CA LEU A 88 -20.73 5.74 -2.85
C LEU A 88 -20.69 4.23 -2.66
N ARG A 89 -20.68 3.46 -3.75
CA ARG A 89 -20.48 2.01 -3.72
C ARG A 89 -19.14 1.68 -4.38
N VAL A 90 -18.31 0.93 -3.68
CA VAL A 90 -17.04 0.43 -4.22
C VAL A 90 -17.25 -0.98 -4.71
N ASN A 91 -17.10 -1.19 -6.02
CA ASN A 91 -17.27 -2.50 -6.63
C ASN A 91 -15.93 -3.23 -6.72
N TRP A 92 -15.69 -4.14 -5.77
CA TRP A 92 -14.44 -4.90 -5.69
C TRP A 92 -14.27 -5.90 -6.83
N ASP A 93 -15.37 -6.41 -7.40
CA ASP A 93 -15.31 -7.37 -8.52
C ASP A 93 -14.86 -6.74 -9.83
N GLU A 94 -15.16 -5.45 -10.01
CA GLU A 94 -14.71 -4.65 -11.15
C GLU A 94 -13.38 -3.91 -10.85
N SER A 95 -12.84 -4.06 -9.65
CA SER A 95 -11.56 -3.48 -9.25
C SER A 95 -10.42 -4.45 -9.55
N SER A 96 -9.26 -3.90 -9.90
CA SER A 96 -8.12 -4.71 -10.35
C SER A 96 -6.79 -4.12 -9.94
N ILE A 97 -5.76 -4.96 -9.95
CA ILE A 97 -4.38 -4.58 -9.74
C ILE A 97 -3.56 -4.95 -10.98
N THR A 98 -2.81 -3.98 -11.49
CA THR A 98 -1.87 -4.18 -12.60
C THR A 98 -0.47 -4.22 -12.04
N ASN A 99 0.20 -5.35 -12.20
CA ASN A 99 1.56 -5.55 -11.69
C ASN A 99 2.62 -4.82 -12.55
N TYR A 100 3.88 -4.89 -12.11
CA TYR A 100 5.04 -4.26 -12.78
C TYR A 100 5.28 -4.68 -14.23
N GLU A 101 4.71 -5.80 -14.66
CA GLU A 101 4.85 -6.37 -16.00
C GLU A 101 3.62 -6.09 -16.87
N GLY A 102 2.66 -5.32 -16.38
CA GLY A 102 1.39 -5.03 -17.07
C GLY A 102 0.35 -6.14 -16.93
N ASN A 103 0.61 -7.20 -16.16
CA ASN A 103 -0.39 -8.24 -15.92
C ASN A 103 -1.45 -7.72 -14.96
N VAL A 104 -2.71 -7.80 -15.38
CA VAL A 104 -3.87 -7.41 -14.60
C VAL A 104 -4.40 -8.63 -13.86
N SER A 105 -4.74 -8.46 -12.58
CA SER A 105 -5.48 -9.45 -11.81
C SER A 105 -6.58 -8.78 -10.99
N ARG A 106 -7.58 -9.57 -10.61
CA ARG A 106 -8.68 -9.12 -9.77
C ARG A 106 -8.15 -8.85 -8.36
N ILE A 107 -8.68 -7.81 -7.74
CA ILE A 107 -8.36 -7.52 -6.34
C ILE A 107 -9.45 -8.07 -5.43
N ILE A 108 -9.02 -8.64 -4.31
CA ILE A 108 -9.92 -9.22 -3.31
C ILE A 108 -9.80 -8.49 -1.98
N ARG A 109 -10.93 -8.33 -1.31
CA ARG A 109 -11.03 -7.71 0.01
C ARG A 109 -10.81 -8.77 1.08
N VAL A 110 -9.77 -8.62 1.88
CA VAL A 110 -9.42 -9.54 2.96
C VAL A 110 -10.32 -9.26 4.15
N THR A 111 -11.16 -10.24 4.50
CA THR A 111 -12.06 -10.18 5.67
C THR A 111 -11.70 -11.28 6.67
N LYS A 112 -11.96 -11.04 7.96
CA LYS A 112 -11.67 -12.02 9.00
C LYS A 112 -12.52 -13.27 8.79
N GLY A 113 -11.87 -14.43 8.69
CA GLY A 113 -12.55 -15.72 8.45
C GLY A 113 -12.68 -16.11 6.98
N LEU A 114 -12.13 -15.33 6.05
CA LEU A 114 -12.06 -15.71 4.64
C LEU A 114 -11.07 -16.85 4.45
N ALA A 115 -11.57 -18.07 4.24
CA ALA A 115 -10.76 -19.26 4.02
C ALA A 115 -10.40 -19.48 2.54
N GLU A 116 -11.25 -18.99 1.64
CA GLU A 116 -11.15 -19.19 0.19
C GLU A 116 -11.40 -17.90 -0.58
N ILE A 117 -10.96 -17.88 -1.83
CA ILE A 117 -11.10 -16.73 -2.72
C ILE A 117 -12.58 -16.61 -3.10
N PRO A 118 -13.22 -15.47 -2.83
CA PRO A 118 -14.65 -15.31 -3.11
C PRO A 118 -14.89 -15.23 -4.62
N GLN A 119 -15.80 -16.07 -5.12
CA GLN A 119 -16.25 -15.98 -6.52
C GLN A 119 -16.90 -14.64 -6.84
N LYS A 120 -17.62 -14.05 -5.86
CA LYS A 120 -18.21 -12.71 -5.93
C LYS A 120 -17.96 -11.95 -4.65
N GLN A 121 -17.71 -10.66 -4.76
CA GLN A 121 -17.47 -9.79 -3.61
C GLN A 121 -18.64 -8.84 -3.41
N VAL A 122 -19.08 -8.72 -2.17
CA VAL A 122 -20.10 -7.76 -1.79
C VAL A 122 -19.51 -6.35 -1.92
N PRO A 123 -20.11 -5.44 -2.70
CA PRO A 123 -19.65 -4.05 -2.78
C PRO A 123 -19.68 -3.37 -1.41
N SER A 124 -18.69 -2.52 -1.14
CA SER A 124 -18.72 -1.69 0.07
C SER A 124 -19.59 -0.46 -0.18
N ILE A 125 -20.53 -0.18 0.72
CA ILE A 125 -21.41 0.99 0.65
C ILE A 125 -20.90 2.03 1.65
N ILE A 126 -20.70 3.26 1.19
CA ILE A 126 -20.17 4.39 1.96
C ILE A 126 -21.15 5.56 1.81
N VAL A 127 -21.95 5.79 2.85
CA VAL A 127 -22.88 6.93 2.88
C VAL A 127 -22.14 8.24 3.15
N ALA A 128 -22.82 9.38 3.01
CA ALA A 128 -22.25 10.71 3.21
C ALA A 128 -21.45 10.82 4.51
N ASN A 129 -20.33 11.54 4.46
CA ASN A 129 -19.37 11.73 5.56
C ASN A 129 -18.74 10.47 6.19
N GLN A 130 -19.05 9.26 5.71
CA GLN A 130 -18.47 8.04 6.23
C GLN A 130 -17.16 7.64 5.53
N LYS A 131 -16.37 6.83 6.24
CA LYS A 131 -15.11 6.27 5.76
C LYS A 131 -15.10 4.77 6.00
N ILE A 132 -14.59 4.02 5.04
CA ILE A 132 -14.22 2.61 5.21
C ILE A 132 -12.71 2.47 5.15
N ASP A 133 -12.20 1.44 5.80
CA ASP A 133 -10.82 1.02 5.72
C ASP A 133 -10.79 -0.47 5.38
N GLU A 134 -10.15 -0.80 4.27
CA GLU A 134 -10.16 -2.14 3.70
C GLU A 134 -8.73 -2.63 3.49
N GLU A 135 -8.55 -3.94 3.65
CA GLU A 135 -7.30 -4.63 3.38
C GLU A 135 -7.50 -5.43 2.09
N LEU A 136 -6.60 -5.24 1.12
CA LEU A 136 -6.75 -5.78 -0.23
C LEU A 136 -5.60 -6.73 -0.56
N SER A 137 -5.89 -7.85 -1.22
CA SER A 137 -4.92 -8.82 -1.75
C SER A 137 -5.20 -9.16 -3.22
N ASP A 138 -4.28 -9.85 -3.87
CA ASP A 138 -4.46 -10.40 -5.21
C ASP A 138 -5.31 -11.69 -5.14
N ASP A 139 -6.19 -11.89 -6.12
CA ASP A 139 -7.06 -13.08 -6.25
C ASP A 139 -6.24 -14.38 -6.35
N LYS A 140 -4.96 -14.33 -6.73
CA LYS A 140 -4.11 -15.52 -6.88
C LYS A 140 -3.75 -16.20 -5.57
N ASP A 141 -3.56 -15.44 -4.49
CA ASP A 141 -3.13 -15.96 -3.20
C ASP A 141 -3.49 -14.99 -2.07
N ILE A 142 -4.51 -15.34 -1.27
CA ILE A 142 -4.98 -14.52 -0.15
C ILE A 142 -3.92 -14.42 0.96
N ASN A 143 -3.16 -15.50 1.17
CA ASN A 143 -2.22 -15.63 2.29
C ASN A 143 -0.76 -15.39 1.88
N GLY A 144 -0.51 -15.38 0.57
CA GLY A 144 0.78 -15.14 -0.04
C GLY A 144 1.11 -13.68 -0.21
N ASN A 145 2.21 -13.45 -0.91
CA ASN A 145 2.71 -12.11 -1.15
C ASN A 145 1.99 -11.51 -2.36
N LEU A 146 1.62 -10.24 -2.24
CA LEU A 146 0.93 -9.51 -3.31
C LEU A 146 1.71 -9.56 -4.62
N PHE A 147 3.04 -9.55 -4.52
CA PHE A 147 3.95 -9.75 -5.62
C PHE A 147 5.02 -10.77 -5.26
N LYS A 148 5.49 -11.52 -6.27
CA LYS A 148 6.65 -12.41 -6.10
C LYS A 148 7.86 -11.60 -5.62
N VAL A 149 8.51 -12.06 -4.55
CA VAL A 149 9.67 -11.39 -3.91
C VAL A 149 10.75 -10.94 -4.90
N PRO A 150 11.20 -11.77 -5.87
CA PRO A 150 12.23 -11.35 -6.82
C PRO A 150 11.77 -10.19 -7.72
N LYS A 151 10.48 -10.18 -8.09
CA LYS A 151 9.89 -9.13 -8.93
C LYS A 151 9.75 -7.82 -8.14
N LEU A 152 9.26 -7.89 -6.90
CA LEU A 152 9.19 -6.74 -6.00
C LEU A 152 10.58 -6.12 -5.75
N LYS A 153 11.61 -6.95 -5.54
CA LYS A 153 13.00 -6.49 -5.38
C LYS A 153 13.56 -5.82 -6.64
N LYS A 154 13.20 -6.30 -7.83
CA LYS A 154 13.60 -5.68 -9.10
C LYS A 154 12.87 -4.36 -9.32
N ALA A 155 11.57 -4.34 -9.08
CA ALA A 155 10.73 -3.14 -9.20
C ALA A 155 11.19 -2.05 -8.23
N SER A 156 11.54 -2.40 -6.98
CA SER A 156 12.00 -1.42 -5.99
C SER A 156 13.36 -0.79 -6.30
N LYS A 157 14.23 -1.50 -7.03
CA LYS A 157 15.51 -0.98 -7.54
C LYS A 157 15.32 0.01 -8.69
N LYS A 158 14.31 -0.21 -9.52
CA LYS A 158 14.02 0.59 -10.71
C LYS A 158 12.92 1.64 -10.49
N ALA A 159 12.29 1.63 -9.33
CA ALA A 159 11.07 2.40 -9.06
C ALA A 159 9.96 2.15 -10.11
N GLU A 160 9.80 0.88 -10.54
CA GLU A 160 8.73 0.49 -11.47
C GLU A 160 7.39 0.50 -10.73
N PRO A 161 6.40 1.33 -11.14
CA PRO A 161 5.14 1.45 -10.44
C PRO A 161 4.20 0.27 -10.74
N PHE A 162 3.23 0.07 -9.86
CA PHE A 162 2.05 -0.74 -10.11
C PHE A 162 0.80 0.11 -9.90
N THR A 163 -0.32 -0.33 -10.50
CA THR A 163 -1.55 0.45 -10.50
C THR A 163 -2.67 -0.35 -9.86
N LEU A 164 -3.37 0.27 -8.92
CA LEU A 164 -4.61 -0.22 -8.34
C LEU A 164 -5.78 0.54 -8.98
N ARG A 165 -6.63 -0.15 -9.74
CA ARG A 165 -7.85 0.44 -10.31
C ARG A 165 -9.03 0.12 -9.41
N LEU A 166 -9.72 1.15 -8.94
CA LEU A 166 -10.93 1.05 -8.13
C LEU A 166 -12.16 1.41 -8.96
N SER A 167 -13.19 0.57 -8.91
CA SER A 167 -14.50 0.85 -9.52
C SER A 167 -15.44 1.45 -8.49
N PHE A 168 -16.02 2.60 -8.82
CA PHE A 168 -16.99 3.32 -8.00
C PHE A 168 -18.32 3.47 -8.73
N LYS A 169 -19.41 3.26 -7.99
CA LYS A 169 -20.78 3.58 -8.40
C LYS A 169 -21.35 4.62 -7.44
N LEU A 170 -21.71 5.78 -7.98
CA LEU A 170 -22.34 6.86 -7.25
C LEU A 170 -23.84 6.78 -7.50
N SER A 171 -24.62 6.74 -6.42
CA SER A 171 -26.09 6.77 -6.49
C SER A 171 -26.63 7.93 -5.65
N GLN A 172 -27.56 8.68 -6.22
CA GLN A 172 -28.28 9.75 -5.55
C GLN A 172 -29.79 9.53 -5.75
N PRO A 173 -30.64 9.80 -4.74
CA PRO A 173 -32.09 9.72 -4.91
C PRO A 173 -32.58 10.58 -6.08
N GLY A 174 -33.32 9.98 -7.01
CA GLY A 174 -33.89 10.68 -8.17
C GLY A 174 -32.92 10.93 -9.34
N ALA A 175 -31.65 10.51 -9.25
CA ALA A 175 -30.69 10.59 -10.34
C ALA A 175 -30.27 9.19 -10.84
N ALA A 176 -29.79 9.11 -12.08
CA ALA A 176 -29.21 7.89 -12.61
C ALA A 176 -27.89 7.54 -11.91
N GLU A 177 -27.62 6.25 -11.72
CA GLU A 177 -26.34 5.82 -11.15
C GLU A 177 -25.19 6.10 -12.11
N ARG A 178 -24.11 6.69 -11.59
CA ARG A 178 -22.89 6.99 -12.35
C ARG A 178 -21.78 6.03 -11.93
N SER A 179 -21.20 5.32 -12.89
CA SER A 179 -20.02 4.48 -12.66
C SER A 179 -18.75 5.19 -13.12
N CYS A 180 -17.66 5.05 -12.38
CA CYS A 180 -16.36 5.61 -12.73
C CYS A 180 -15.21 4.75 -12.19
N PHE A 181 -14.02 4.90 -12.78
CA PHE A 181 -12.82 4.17 -12.40
C PHE A 181 -11.73 5.14 -12.00
N VAL A 182 -11.08 4.88 -10.88
CA VAL A 182 -9.95 5.68 -10.41
C VAL A 182 -8.71 4.80 -10.35
N ASN A 183 -7.66 5.21 -11.04
CA ASN A 183 -6.38 4.54 -10.97
C ASN A 183 -5.53 5.16 -9.84
N CYS A 184 -5.03 4.32 -8.96
CA CYS A 184 -4.10 4.69 -7.89
C CYS A 184 -2.74 4.12 -8.23
N LYS A 185 -1.73 4.98 -8.38
CA LYS A 185 -0.37 4.57 -8.73
C LYS A 185 0.48 4.48 -7.47
N LEU A 186 1.10 3.32 -7.27
CA LEU A 186 1.99 3.06 -6.15
C LEU A 186 3.35 2.61 -6.67
N THR A 187 4.42 3.17 -6.09
CA THR A 187 5.79 2.91 -6.53
C THR A 187 6.59 2.29 -5.38
N PRO A 188 7.04 1.03 -5.49
CA PRO A 188 7.96 0.46 -4.54
C PRO A 188 9.33 1.13 -4.68
N GLN A 189 9.95 1.47 -3.56
CA GLN A 189 11.30 2.01 -3.50
C GLN A 189 12.14 1.28 -2.46
N LYS A 190 13.44 1.14 -2.75
CA LYS A 190 14.40 0.66 -1.74
C LYS A 190 14.38 1.61 -0.54
N LEU A 191 14.34 1.05 0.67
CA LEU A 191 14.43 1.85 1.87
C LEU A 191 15.81 2.53 1.95
N ARG A 192 15.82 3.86 1.91
CA ARG A 192 17.06 4.65 2.07
C ARG A 192 17.47 4.67 3.54
N TRP A 193 18.77 4.61 3.81
CA TRP A 193 19.34 4.66 5.15
C TRP A 193 18.84 5.84 6.00
N THR A 194 18.69 7.02 5.40
CA THR A 194 18.17 8.21 6.10
C THR A 194 16.72 8.01 6.58
N LYS A 195 15.87 7.44 5.73
CA LYS A 195 14.49 7.06 6.09
C LYS A 195 14.48 5.94 7.14
N ALA A 196 15.36 4.95 7.01
CA ALA A 196 15.48 3.85 7.96
C ALA A 196 15.87 4.31 9.37
N LEU A 197 16.84 5.22 9.47
CA LEU A 197 17.23 5.84 10.73
C LEU A 197 16.07 6.60 11.36
N LEU A 198 15.34 7.38 10.57
CA LEU A 198 14.16 8.11 11.06
C LEU A 198 13.07 7.17 11.57
N ILE A 199 12.86 6.03 10.90
CA ILE A 199 11.93 4.98 11.36
C ILE A 199 12.42 4.35 12.67
N ALA A 200 13.73 4.06 12.80
CA ALA A 200 14.29 3.47 14.01
C ALA A 200 14.26 4.42 15.22
N LEU A 201 14.35 5.73 14.97
CA LEU A 201 14.30 6.78 16.00
C LEU A 201 12.88 7.18 16.40
N THR A 202 11.88 6.87 15.57
CA THR A 202 10.47 7.13 15.93
C THR A 202 9.95 5.97 16.79
N PRO A 203 9.43 6.23 18.01
CA PRO A 203 8.90 5.18 18.86
C PRO A 203 7.68 4.52 18.19
N PRO A 204 7.51 3.19 18.32
CA PRO A 204 6.35 2.53 17.73
C PRO A 204 5.06 3.12 18.32
N PRO A 205 3.99 3.25 17.51
CA PRO A 205 2.72 3.75 18.01
C PRO A 205 2.26 2.87 19.18
N LYS A 206 1.96 3.50 20.33
CA LYS A 206 1.45 2.79 21.52
C LYS A 206 0.26 1.94 21.09
N LYS A 207 0.36 0.61 21.23
CA LYS A 207 -0.80 -0.28 21.11
C LYS A 207 -1.82 0.20 22.14
N LYS A 208 -2.96 0.73 21.68
CA LYS A 208 -4.13 0.90 22.55
C LYS A 208 -4.57 -0.51 22.94
N SER A 209 -4.27 -0.89 24.18
CA SER A 209 -4.86 -2.05 24.85
C SER A 209 -6.30 -1.76 25.23
#